data_AF-A0A383DD95-F1
#
_entry.id   AF-A0A383DD95-F1
#
_cell.length_a   1.000
_cell.length_b   1.000
_cell.length_c   1.000
_cell.angle_alpha   90.00
_cell.angle_beta   90.00
_cell.angle_gamma   90.00
#
_symmetry.space_group_name_H-M   'P 1'
#
loop_
_entity.id
_entity.type
_entity.pdbx_description
1 polymer ?
#
loop_
_entity_poly.entity_id
_entity_poly.type
_entity_poly.pdbx_seq_one_letter_code
_entity_poly.pdbx_strand_id
1 'polypeptide(L)'
;AVPHGLGVAWGIDLVNHLSIRRGFPIKDFGSRLHDFIDRHLAFELADFPTAEALIDMTRRDKKVAVGQLNLVLLRGPGDLVIEPTPFDDDLMEGVREFLESSGVVRRD
;
A
#
# COMPACT_ATOMS: atom_id res chain seq x y z
N ALA A 1 8.49 -0.64 -17.82
CA ALA A 1 7.53 -1.55 -17.18
C ALA A 1 8.10 -1.97 -15.83
N VAL A 2 7.30 -1.97 -14.75
CA VAL A 2 7.74 -2.37 -13.41
C VAL A 2 7.77 -3.92 -13.32
N PRO A 3 8.85 -4.55 -12.85
CA PRO A 3 8.86 -5.98 -12.58
C PRO A 3 7.74 -6.38 -11.60
N HIS A 4 6.98 -7.42 -11.93
CA HIS A 4 5.80 -7.81 -11.16
C HIS A 4 6.08 -7.98 -9.65
N GLY A 5 7.17 -8.67 -9.30
CA GLY A 5 7.54 -8.90 -7.91
C GLY A 5 7.82 -7.62 -7.11
N LEU A 6 8.35 -6.58 -7.76
CA LEU A 6 8.57 -5.28 -7.12
C LEU A 6 7.24 -4.56 -6.87
N GLY A 7 6.33 -4.57 -7.85
CA GLY A 7 4.98 -4.04 -7.66
C GLY A 7 4.22 -4.75 -6.54
N VAL A 8 4.40 -6.06 -6.38
CA VAL A 8 3.80 -6.84 -5.28
C VAL A 8 4.39 -6.44 -3.93
N ALA A 9 5.72 -6.36 -3.80
CA ALA A 9 6.37 -5.96 -2.56
C ALA A 9 5.93 -4.56 -2.10
N TRP A 10 5.84 -3.64 -3.05
CA TRP A 10 5.38 -2.28 -2.80
C TRP A 10 3.91 -2.22 -2.37
N GLY A 11 3.06 -3.02 -3.02
CA GLY A 11 1.66 -3.18 -2.62
C GLY A 11 1.52 -3.74 -1.20
N ILE A 12 2.38 -4.68 -0.80
CA ILE A 12 2.43 -5.21 0.58
C ILE A 12 2.77 -4.11 1.58
N ASP A 13 3.74 -3.26 1.25
CA ASP A 13 4.17 -2.18 2.12
C ASP A 13 3.06 -1.12 2.30
N LEU A 14 2.39 -0.74 1.21
CA LEU A 14 1.23 0.14 1.25
C LEU A 14 0.10 -0.43 2.12
N VAL A 15 -0.28 -1.70 1.95
CA VAL A 15 -1.37 -2.27 2.77
C VAL A 15 -0.97 -2.45 4.24
N ASN A 16 0.31 -2.64 4.54
CA ASN A 16 0.80 -2.63 5.93
C ASN A 16 0.69 -1.24 6.54
N HIS A 17 1.05 -0.18 5.79
CA HIS A 17 0.84 1.20 6.22
C HIS A 17 -0.64 1.45 6.53
N LEU A 18 -1.55 1.05 5.64
CA LEU A 18 -2.99 1.16 5.88
C LEU A 18 -3.46 0.33 7.08
N SER A 19 -2.86 -0.84 7.32
CA SER A 19 -3.14 -1.66 8.51
C SER A 19 -2.79 -0.93 9.80
N ILE A 20 -1.64 -0.24 9.83
CA ILE A 20 -1.20 0.58 10.97
C ILE A 20 -2.15 1.77 11.16
N ARG A 21 -2.53 2.45 10.08
CA ARG A 21 -3.48 3.59 10.13
C ARG A 21 -4.83 3.18 10.71
N ARG A 22 -5.27 1.93 10.47
CA ARG A 22 -6.49 1.35 11.08
C ARG A 22 -6.33 0.89 12.53
N GLY A 23 -5.17 1.08 13.13
CA GLY A 23 -4.91 0.74 14.53
C GLY A 23 -4.60 -0.73 14.78
N PHE A 24 -4.28 -1.52 13.74
CA PHE A 24 -3.82 -2.89 13.97
C PHE A 24 -2.45 -2.89 14.67
N PRO A 25 -2.21 -3.84 15.60
CA PRO A 25 -1.02 -3.85 16.46
C PRO A 25 0.21 -4.42 15.74
N ILE A 26 0.48 -3.94 14.53
CA ILE A 26 1.56 -4.43 13.67
C ILE A 26 2.67 -3.40 13.46
N LYS A 27 2.63 -2.23 14.11
CA LYS A 27 3.57 -1.12 13.86
C LYS A 27 5.04 -1.55 13.82
N ASP A 28 5.52 -2.25 14.85
CA ASP A 28 6.92 -2.68 14.92
C ASP A 28 7.28 -3.70 13.83
N PHE A 29 6.35 -4.61 13.52
CA PHE A 29 6.53 -5.60 12.46
C PHE A 29 6.45 -4.97 11.07
N GLY A 30 5.52 -4.05 10.86
CA GLY A 30 5.34 -3.28 9.63
C GLY A 30 6.57 -2.43 9.34
N SER A 31 7.15 -1.76 10.35
CA SER A 31 8.40 -1.00 10.19
C SER A 31 9.56 -1.92 9.76
N ARG A 32 9.68 -3.11 10.35
CA ARG A 32 10.71 -4.09 9.96
C ARG A 32 10.51 -4.62 8.54
N LEU A 33 9.26 -4.80 8.11
CA LEU A 33 8.93 -5.20 6.75
C LEU A 33 9.24 -4.08 5.75
N HIS A 34 8.88 -2.85 6.09
CA HIS A 34 9.22 -1.66 5.30
C HIS A 34 10.74 -1.57 5.09
N ASP A 35 11.53 -1.63 6.16
CA ASP A 35 13.00 -1.59 6.09
C ASP A 35 13.58 -2.72 5.22
N PHE A 36 12.96 -3.90 5.26
CA PHE A 36 13.37 -5.03 4.43
C PHE A 36 13.06 -4.80 2.96
N ILE A 37 11.86 -4.33 2.65
CA ILE A 37 11.42 -4.03 1.28
C ILE A 37 12.27 -2.90 0.70
N ASP A 38 12.49 -1.82 1.44
CA ASP A 38 13.34 -0.71 1.02
C ASP A 38 14.77 -1.17 0.74
N ARG A 39 15.38 -1.91 1.67
CA ARG A 39 16.78 -2.36 1.52
C ARG A 39 17.01 -3.30 0.34
N HIS A 40 16.06 -4.16 0.03
CA HIS A 40 16.28 -5.28 -0.89
C HIS A 40 15.48 -5.20 -2.19
N LEU A 41 14.40 -4.42 -2.20
CA LEU A 41 13.42 -4.35 -3.28
C LEU A 41 13.05 -2.90 -3.63
N ALA A 42 13.82 -1.91 -3.19
CA ALA A 42 13.68 -0.54 -3.66
C ALA A 42 13.84 -0.47 -5.19
N PHE A 43 13.03 0.38 -5.80
CA PHE A 43 13.13 0.71 -7.21
C PHE A 43 12.78 2.18 -7.41
N GLU A 44 13.37 2.77 -8.45
CA GLU A 44 13.11 4.14 -8.84
C GLU A 44 12.24 4.14 -10.09
N LEU A 45 11.26 5.05 -10.12
CA LEU A 45 10.51 5.39 -11.31
C LEU A 45 10.73 6.87 -11.61
N ALA A 46 11.02 7.19 -12.87
CA ALA A 46 11.13 8.56 -13.33
C ALA A 46 9.82 9.34 -13.05
N ASP A 47 8.68 8.69 -13.26
CA ASP A 47 7.36 9.20 -12.92
C ASP A 47 6.59 8.16 -12.11
N PHE A 48 6.34 8.45 -10.84
CA PHE A 48 5.47 7.64 -9.99
C PHE A 48 4.01 8.11 -10.13
N PRO A 49 3.02 7.20 -10.27
CA PRO A 49 1.62 7.59 -10.33
C PRO A 49 1.17 8.34 -9.07
N THR A 50 0.29 9.33 -9.22
CA THR A 50 -0.31 10.01 -8.06
C THR A 50 -1.22 9.06 -7.27
N ALA A 51 -1.56 9.43 -6.03
CA ALA A 51 -2.51 8.67 -5.21
C ALA A 51 -3.85 8.45 -5.94
N GLU A 52 -4.34 9.48 -6.63
CA GLU A 52 -5.56 9.43 -7.43
C GLU A 52 -5.44 8.42 -8.57
N ALA A 53 -4.31 8.45 -9.30
CA ALA A 53 -4.06 7.51 -10.38
C ALA A 53 -3.99 6.07 -9.86
N LEU A 54 -3.35 5.83 -8.72
CA LEU A 54 -3.29 4.51 -8.09
C LEU A 54 -4.69 4.02 -7.69
N ILE A 55 -5.48 4.87 -7.02
CA ILE A 55 -6.84 4.52 -6.62
C ILE A 55 -7.72 4.25 -7.84
N ASP A 56 -7.65 5.08 -8.88
CA ASP A 56 -8.42 4.86 -10.09
C ASP A 56 -8.03 3.57 -10.83
N MET A 57 -6.76 3.18 -10.79
CA MET A 57 -6.32 1.88 -11.32
C MET A 57 -6.97 0.71 -10.56
N THR A 58 -7.15 0.83 -9.24
CA THR A 58 -7.80 -0.23 -8.44
C THR A 58 -9.30 -0.35 -8.69
N ARG A 59 -9.99 0.68 -9.20
CA ARG A 59 -11.44 0.64 -9.46
C ARG A 59 -11.86 -0.40 -10.48
N ARG A 60 -10.92 -0.86 -11.33
CA ARG A 60 -11.13 -1.91 -12.33
C ARG A 60 -10.65 -3.29 -11.87
N ASP A 61 -10.14 -3.40 -10.65
CA ASP A 61 -9.60 -4.62 -10.09
C ASP A 61 -10.69 -5.63 -9.70
N LYS A 62 -10.38 -6.92 -9.75
CA LYS A 62 -11.30 -8.01 -9.36
C LYS A 62 -11.65 -8.00 -7.87
N LYS A 63 -10.83 -7.34 -7.03
CA LYS A 63 -11.07 -7.15 -5.59
C LYS A 63 -12.14 -6.10 -5.31
N VAL A 64 -12.55 -5.33 -6.32
CA VAL A 64 -13.68 -4.42 -6.18
C VAL A 64 -14.97 -5.23 -6.15
N ALA A 65 -15.69 -5.15 -5.04
CA ALA A 65 -17.01 -5.76 -4.87
C ALA A 65 -17.97 -4.70 -4.35
N VAL A 66 -19.12 -4.56 -5.00
CA VAL A 66 -20.19 -3.61 -4.58
C VAL A 66 -19.65 -2.17 -4.43
N GLY A 67 -18.73 -1.76 -5.30
CA GLY A 67 -18.15 -0.41 -5.26
C GLY A 67 -17.15 -0.16 -4.12
N GLN A 68 -16.72 -1.20 -3.41
CA GLN A 68 -15.68 -1.13 -2.37
C GLN A 68 -14.48 -1.97 -2.76
N LEU A 69 -13.29 -1.55 -2.34
CA LEU A 69 -12.05 -2.30 -2.50
C LEU A 69 -11.86 -3.26 -1.33
N ASN A 70 -11.78 -4.56 -1.60
CA ASN A 70 -11.43 -5.54 -0.57
C ASN A 70 -9.92 -5.54 -0.33
N LEU A 71 -9.48 -4.83 0.72
CA LEU A 71 -8.10 -4.82 1.15
C LEU A 71 -7.80 -6.04 2.00
N VAL A 72 -6.63 -6.64 1.78
CA VAL A 72 -6.10 -7.71 2.64
C VAL A 72 -5.14 -7.04 3.60
N LEU A 73 -5.54 -6.92 4.86
CA LEU A 73 -4.81 -6.19 5.90
C LEU A 73 -4.17 -7.14 6.90
N LEU A 74 -3.02 -6.73 7.42
CA LEU A 74 -2.25 -7.50 8.38
C LEU A 74 -2.62 -7.08 9.81
N ARG A 75 -3.07 -8.04 10.63
CA ARG A 75 -3.34 -7.82 12.06
C ARG A 75 -2.22 -8.34 12.97
N GLY A 76 -1.41 -9.25 12.44
CA GLY A 76 -0.23 -9.82 13.08
C GLY A 76 0.49 -10.77 12.11
N PRO A 77 1.71 -11.23 12.42
CA PRO A 77 2.41 -12.20 11.58
C PRO A 77 1.56 -13.46 11.35
N GLY A 78 1.21 -13.73 10.09
CA GLY A 78 0.35 -14.86 9.70
C GLY A 78 -1.16 -14.64 9.93
N ASP A 79 -1.58 -13.47 10.42
CA ASP A 79 -2.99 -13.12 10.63
C ASP A 79 -3.42 -11.99 9.68
N LEU A 80 -4.26 -12.35 8.72
CA LEU A 80 -4.79 -11.47 7.68
C LEU A 80 -6.32 -11.34 7.80
N VAL A 81 -6.83 -10.16 7.51
CA VAL A 81 -8.27 -9.88 7.42
C VAL A 81 -8.58 -9.26 6.06
N ILE A 82 -9.71 -9.63 5.46
CA ILE A 82 -10.25 -8.96 4.28
C ILE A 82 -11.22 -7.89 4.76
N GLU A 83 -10.92 -6.62 4.47
CA GLU A 83 -11.77 -5.50 4.85
C GLU A 83 -12.29 -4.76 3.62
N PRO A 84 -13.61 -4.76 3.39
CA PRO A 84 -14.24 -3.89 2.42
C PRO A 84 -13.95 -2.43 2.77
N THR A 85 -13.36 -1.71 1.83
CA THR A 85 -12.91 -0.34 2.01
C THR A 85 -13.56 0.55 0.97
N PRO A 86 -14.33 1.58 1.38
CA PRO A 86 -14.89 2.53 0.43
C PRO A 86 -13.79 3.34 -0.27
N PHE A 87 -14.09 3.81 -1.48
CA PHE A 87 -13.23 4.76 -2.19
C PHE A 87 -13.50 6.19 -1.70
N ASP A 88 -13.15 6.47 -0.45
CA ASP A 88 -13.38 7.75 0.21
C ASP A 88 -12.07 8.50 0.51
N ASP A 89 -12.22 9.65 1.18
CA ASP A 89 -11.10 10.53 1.51
C ASP A 89 -10.11 9.87 2.49
N ASP A 90 -10.55 8.93 3.35
CA ASP A 90 -9.65 8.25 4.28
C ASP A 90 -8.72 7.28 3.55
N LEU A 91 -9.24 6.50 2.60
CA LEU A 91 -8.40 5.65 1.75
C LEU A 91 -7.41 6.51 0.93
N MET A 92 -7.90 7.62 0.36
CA MET A 92 -7.05 8.53 -0.42
C MET A 92 -5.92 9.12 0.43
N GLU A 93 -6.24 9.58 1.64
CA GLU A 93 -5.25 10.15 2.55
C GLU A 93 -4.21 9.12 2.97
N GLY A 94 -4.61 7.89 3.29
CA GLY A 94 -3.67 6.83 3.63
C GLY A 94 -2.72 6.47 2.48
N VAL A 95 -3.18 6.54 1.22
CA VAL A 95 -2.30 6.34 0.05
C VAL A 95 -1.35 7.53 -0.13
N ARG A 96 -1.82 8.77 0.08
CA ARG A 96 -0.97 9.97 0.01
C ARG A 96 0.11 9.98 1.07
N GLU A 97 -0.26 9.72 2.33
CA GLU A 97 0.69 9.63 3.44
C GLU A 97 1.77 8.58 3.18
N PHE A 98 1.40 7.43 2.62
CA PHE A 98 2.36 6.41 2.23
C PHE A 98 3.31 6.91 1.13
N LEU A 99 2.79 7.56 0.08
CA LEU A 99 3.61 8.10 -1.01
C LEU A 99 4.57 9.21 -0.55
N GLU A 100 4.16 10.02 0.42
CA GLU A 100 4.97 11.12 0.97
C GLU A 100 6.03 10.62 1.97
N SER A 101 5.70 9.59 2.75
CA SER A 101 6.62 9.01 3.74
C SER A 101 7.59 7.99 3.15
N SER A 102 7.19 7.29 2.08
CA SER A 102 8.06 6.37 1.37
C SER A 102 9.01 7.16 0.48
N GLY A 103 10.33 7.04 0.74
CA GLY A 103 11.39 7.65 -0.08
C GLY A 103 11.48 7.09 -1.51
N VAL A 104 10.42 6.42 -1.99
CA VAL A 104 10.28 5.77 -3.29
C VAL A 104 10.15 6.80 -4.40
N VAL A 105 9.66 7.99 -4.06
CA VAL A 105 9.82 9.19 -4.88
C VAL A 105 11.10 9.91 -4.43
N ARG A 106 12.28 9.40 -4.81
CA ARG A 106 13.47 10.25 -4.79
C ARG A 106 13.30 11.28 -5.90
N ARG A 107 12.90 12.49 -5.52
CA ARG A 107 13.06 13.67 -6.37
C ARG A 107 14.53 14.08 -6.27
N ASP A 108 15.26 13.95 -7.36
CA ASP A 108 16.58 14.57 -7.52
C ASP A 108 16.52 16.08 -7.25
#